data_AF-A0A957JN97-F1
#
_entry.id   AF-A0A957JN97-F1
#
_cell.length_a   1.000
_cell.length_b   1.000
_cell.length_c   1.000
_cell.angle_alpha   90.00
_cell.angle_beta   90.00
_cell.angle_gamma   90.00
#
_symmetry.space_group_name_H-M   'P 1'
#
loop_
_entity.id
_entity.type
_entity.pdbx_description
1 polymer ?
#
loop_
_entity_poly.entity_id
_entity_poly.type
_entity_poly.pdbx_seq_one_letter_code
_entity_poly.pdbx_strand_id
1 'polypeptide(L)'
;MSVKTWWRQVDPGFGLVVAIAFIALWPFLHIPSLPQGTDAELHIFRLVELSQLVRGGELYPRWAPDFYHGYGYPIFNYYAPLTYYVGLLVELLPRLDA
;
A
#
# COMPACT_ATOMS: atom_id res chain seq x y z
N MET A 1 -37.08 -11.61 1.57
CA MET A 1 -36.62 -11.92 0.20
C MET A 1 -35.87 -13.25 0.23
N SER A 2 -36.20 -14.19 -0.66
CA SER A 2 -35.53 -15.50 -0.72
C SER A 2 -34.19 -15.36 -1.46
N VAL A 3 -33.13 -16.03 -0.99
CA VAL A 3 -31.78 -16.07 -1.62
C VAL A 3 -31.87 -16.42 -3.11
N LYS A 4 -32.87 -17.23 -3.50
CA LYS A 4 -33.11 -17.65 -4.88
C LYS A 4 -33.51 -16.51 -5.82
N THR A 5 -34.10 -15.44 -5.29
CA THR A 5 -34.50 -14.25 -6.05
C THR A 5 -33.33 -13.28 -6.24
N TRP A 6 -32.32 -13.31 -5.37
CA TRP A 6 -31.16 -12.42 -5.37
C TRP A 6 -30.21 -12.70 -6.55
N TRP A 7 -29.88 -13.98 -6.80
CA TRP A 7 -29.03 -14.39 -7.93
C TRP A 7 -29.63 -14.09 -9.31
N ARG A 8 -30.96 -13.93 -9.38
CA ARG A 8 -31.68 -13.65 -10.62
C ARG A 8 -31.69 -12.15 -10.98
N GLN A 9 -31.20 -11.30 -10.07
CA GLN A 9 -31.07 -9.84 -10.25
C GLN A 9 -29.64 -9.40 -10.57
N VAL A 10 -28.67 -10.34 -10.57
CA VAL A 10 -27.27 -10.02 -10.89
C VAL A 10 -27.13 -9.88 -12.39
N ASP A 11 -26.74 -8.69 -12.85
CA ASP A 11 -26.46 -8.42 -14.25
C ASP A 11 -25.29 -9.29 -14.75
N PRO A 12 -25.46 -10.07 -15.84
CA PRO A 12 -24.36 -10.82 -16.46
C PRO A 12 -23.12 -9.97 -16.78
N GLY A 13 -23.28 -8.66 -16.98
CA GLY A 13 -22.20 -7.69 -17.17
C GLY A 13 -21.21 -7.63 -16.00
N PHE A 14 -21.62 -7.97 -14.77
CA PHE A 14 -20.68 -8.09 -13.65
C PHE A 14 -19.59 -9.14 -13.93
N GLY A 15 -19.91 -10.23 -14.62
CA GLY A 15 -18.93 -11.24 -15.00
C GLY A 15 -17.86 -10.66 -15.93
N LEU A 16 -18.26 -9.83 -16.90
CA LEU A 16 -17.34 -9.14 -17.80
C LEU A 16 -16.46 -8.13 -17.05
N VAL A 17 -17.04 -7.34 -16.14
CA VAL A 17 -16.29 -6.38 -15.32
C VAL A 17 -15.24 -7.10 -14.47
N VAL A 18 -15.61 -8.21 -13.83
CA VAL A 18 -14.69 -9.03 -13.04
C VAL A 18 -13.58 -9.60 -13.93
N ALA A 19 -13.91 -10.11 -15.12
CA ALA A 19 -12.91 -10.63 -16.06
C ALA A 19 -11.90 -9.54 -16.49
N ILE A 20 -12.37 -8.33 -16.82
CA ILE A 20 -11.50 -7.20 -17.17
C ILE A 20 -10.62 -6.79 -15.98
N ALA A 21 -11.19 -6.74 -14.77
CA ALA A 21 -10.43 -6.43 -13.55
C ALA A 21 -9.32 -7.46 -13.30
N PHE A 22 -9.59 -8.76 -13.50
CA PHE A 22 -8.58 -9.80 -13.39
C PHE A 22 -7.46 -9.67 -14.43
N ILE A 23 -7.79 -9.29 -15.67
CA ILE A 23 -6.78 -9.01 -16.70
C ILE A 23 -5.90 -7.82 -16.28
N ALA A 24 -6.50 -6.76 -15.73
CA ALA A 24 -5.75 -5.60 -15.25
C ALA A 24 -4.87 -5.93 -14.02
N LEU A 25 -5.33 -6.83 -13.15
CA LEU A 25 -4.59 -7.30 -11.98
C LEU A 25 -3.49 -8.32 -12.32
N TRP A 26 -3.58 -8.99 -13.46
CA TRP A 26 -2.68 -10.09 -13.84
C TRP A 26 -1.18 -9.78 -13.67
N PRO A 27 -0.65 -8.61 -14.12
CA PRO A 27 0.78 -8.31 -13.95
C PRO A 27 1.21 -8.25 -12.48
N PHE A 28 0.32 -7.75 -11.60
CA PHE A 28 0.57 -7.64 -10.16
C PHE A 28 0.59 -8.99 -9.44
N LEU A 29 -0.03 -10.02 -10.02
CA LEU A 29 -0.08 -11.37 -9.46
C LEU A 29 1.06 -12.26 -9.98
N HIS A 30 1.54 -12.02 -11.21
CA HIS A 30 2.50 -12.90 -11.87
C HIS A 30 3.95 -12.42 -11.84
N ILE A 31 4.19 -11.11 -11.73
CA ILE A 31 5.53 -10.56 -11.69
C ILE A 31 5.96 -10.49 -10.22
N PRO A 32 6.97 -11.26 -9.79
CA PRO A 32 7.43 -11.25 -8.39
C PRO A 32 8.30 -10.02 -8.15
N SER A 33 7.67 -8.85 -8.11
CA SER A 33 8.29 -7.58 -7.75
C SER A 33 7.23 -6.59 -7.30
N LEU A 34 7.69 -5.49 -6.70
CA LEU A 34 6.84 -4.31 -6.60
C LEU A 34 6.53 -3.78 -8.01
N PRO A 35 5.36 -3.16 -8.23
CA PRO A 35 5.06 -2.45 -9.46
C PRO A 35 6.09 -1.32 -9.65
N GLN A 36 6.82 -1.37 -10.76
CA GLN A 36 7.85 -0.40 -11.08
C GLN A 36 7.30 0.73 -11.93
N GLY A 37 7.89 1.92 -11.83
CA GLY A 37 7.49 3.09 -12.62
C GLY A 37 6.14 3.71 -12.20
N THR A 38 5.64 3.34 -11.02
CA THR A 38 4.45 3.94 -10.39
C THR A 38 4.84 4.56 -9.04
N ASP A 39 3.87 5.16 -8.35
CA ASP A 39 4.07 5.67 -6.99
C ASP A 39 4.22 4.56 -5.93
N ALA A 40 3.98 3.30 -6.28
CA ALA A 40 4.12 2.15 -5.38
C ALA A 40 5.50 2.10 -4.70
N GLU A 41 6.58 2.34 -5.45
CA GLU A 41 7.95 2.40 -4.91
C GLU A 41 8.11 3.50 -3.87
N LEU A 42 7.52 4.68 -4.12
CA LEU A 42 7.59 5.82 -3.21
C LEU A 42 6.92 5.53 -1.87
N HIS A 43 5.83 4.74 -1.87
CA HIS A 43 5.19 4.34 -0.63
C HIS A 43 6.06 3.42 0.22
N ILE A 44 6.85 2.55 -0.41
CA ILE A 44 7.80 1.67 0.29
C ILE A 44 8.93 2.50 0.90
N PHE A 45 9.51 3.44 0.16
CA PHE A 45 10.54 4.34 0.73
C PHE A 45 10.02 5.14 1.92
N ARG A 46 8.78 5.65 1.85
CA ARG A 46 8.16 6.39 2.96
C ARG A 46 7.93 5.53 4.20
N LEU A 47 7.56 4.26 4.01
CA LEU A 47 7.42 3.32 5.11
C LEU A 47 8.76 3.02 5.77
N VAL A 48 9.82 2.82 4.99
CA VAL A 48 11.18 2.59 5.50
C VAL A 48 11.66 3.81 6.30
N GLU A 49 11.54 5.01 5.73
CA GLU A 49 11.87 6.27 6.40
C GLU A 49 11.13 6.42 7.74
N LEU A 50 9.81 6.17 7.73
CA LEU A 50 8.99 6.23 8.94
C LEU A 50 9.46 5.22 9.98
N SER A 51 9.75 3.97 9.58
CA SER A 51 10.24 2.94 10.50
C SER A 51 11.56 3.35 11.14
N GLN A 52 12.49 3.92 10.38
CA GLN A 52 13.77 4.41 10.91
C GLN A 52 13.58 5.54 11.93
N LEU A 53 12.76 6.54 11.62
CA LEU A 53 12.47 7.66 12.52
C LEU A 53 11.76 7.21 13.80
N VAL A 54 10.77 6.31 13.67
CA VAL A 54 10.03 5.75 14.81
C VAL A 54 10.93 4.91 15.71
N ARG A 55 11.81 4.07 15.12
CA ARG A 55 12.83 3.31 15.88
C ARG A 55 13.86 4.25 16.55
N GLY A 56 14.11 5.42 15.95
CA GLY A 56 14.89 6.51 16.53
C GLY A 56 14.20 7.30 17.64
N GLY A 57 12.94 6.99 17.96
CA GLY A 57 12.16 7.63 19.03
C GLY A 57 11.22 8.75 18.57
N GLU A 58 11.24 9.11 17.29
CA GLU A 58 10.30 10.11 16.74
C GLU A 58 9.03 9.41 16.26
N LEU A 59 8.07 9.24 17.18
CA LEU A 59 6.82 8.51 16.90
C LEU A 59 5.94 9.20 15.86
N TYR A 60 6.03 10.52 15.71
CA TYR A 60 5.23 11.32 14.77
C TYR A 60 6.09 12.30 13.98
N PRO A 61 6.91 11.79 13.04
CA PRO A 61 7.86 12.62 12.34
C PRO A 61 7.17 13.56 11.35
N ARG A 62 7.66 14.79 11.30
CA ARG A 62 7.20 15.80 10.33
C ARG A 62 8.19 15.97 9.19
N TRP A 63 9.42 15.51 9.35
CA TRP A 63 10.52 15.70 8.42
C TRP A 63 11.10 14.33 8.07
N ALA A 64 11.21 14.05 6.78
CA ALA A 64 11.93 12.89 6.25
C ALA A 64 13.34 13.35 5.83
N PRO A 65 14.39 13.18 6.66
CA PRO A 65 15.73 13.67 6.35
C PRO A 65 16.38 13.03 5.13
N ASP A 66 16.13 11.75 4.84
CA ASP A 66 16.83 11.05 3.76
C ASP A 66 16.19 11.30 2.39
N PHE A 67 15.04 11.97 2.38
CA PHE A 67 14.32 12.31 1.16
C PHE A 67 14.93 13.52 0.46
N TYR A 68 14.55 13.69 -0.81
CA TYR A 68 14.99 14.82 -1.64
C TYR A 68 16.52 14.92 -1.67
N HIS A 69 17.20 13.80 -1.98
CA HIS A 69 18.68 13.71 -2.01
C HIS A 69 19.36 14.10 -0.68
N GLY A 70 18.72 13.84 0.47
CA GLY A 70 19.27 14.14 1.80
C GLY A 70 19.10 15.60 2.24
N TYR A 71 18.47 16.45 1.43
CA TYR A 71 18.06 17.79 1.86
C TYR A 71 16.83 17.77 2.76
N GLY A 72 16.12 16.64 2.77
CA GLY A 72 14.94 16.39 3.55
C GLY A 72 13.64 16.91 2.92
N TYR A 73 12.52 16.36 3.38
CA TYR A 73 11.21 16.62 2.79
C TYR A 73 10.08 16.50 3.82
N PRO A 74 9.13 17.45 3.91
CA PRO A 74 8.08 17.44 4.95
C PRO A 74 6.87 16.55 4.60
N ILE A 75 7.09 15.42 3.92
CA ILE A 75 6.02 14.59 3.31
C ILE A 75 4.95 14.13 4.31
N PHE A 76 5.36 13.80 5.54
CA PHE A 76 4.46 13.22 6.55
C PHE A 76 3.40 14.20 7.07
N ASN A 77 3.56 15.51 6.83
CA ASN A 77 2.53 16.49 7.17
C ASN A 77 1.36 16.49 6.16
N TYR A 78 1.61 16.06 4.92
CA TYR A 78 0.68 16.28 3.81
C TYR A 78 0.09 15.00 3.23
N TYR A 79 0.83 13.89 3.30
CA TYR A 79 0.47 12.69 2.56
C TYR A 79 0.18 11.51 3.48
N ALA A 80 -1.10 11.11 3.52
CA ALA A 80 -1.64 9.85 4.07
C ALA A 80 -0.89 9.27 5.30
N PRO A 81 -0.74 10.04 6.40
CA PRO A 81 0.11 9.63 7.52
C PRO A 81 -0.35 8.28 8.12
N LEU A 82 -1.67 8.10 8.30
CA LEU A 82 -2.22 6.88 8.91
C LEU A 82 -1.87 5.61 8.12
N THR A 83 -1.85 5.66 6.79
CA THR A 83 -1.56 4.49 5.94
C THR A 83 -0.18 3.91 6.25
N TYR A 84 0.82 4.78 6.47
CA TYR A 84 2.17 4.33 6.77
C TYR A 84 2.29 3.76 8.19
N TYR A 85 1.52 4.25 9.16
CA TYR A 85 1.47 3.62 10.49
C TYR A 85 0.84 2.23 10.45
N VAL A 86 -0.19 2.01 9.62
CA VAL A 86 -0.73 0.66 9.41
C VAL A 86 0.32 -0.25 8.80
N GLY A 87 1.06 0.23 7.79
CA GLY A 87 2.20 -0.50 7.21
C GLY A 87 3.31 -0.76 8.24
N LEU A 88 3.57 0.20 9.13
CA LEU A 88 4.57 0.09 10.19
C LEU A 88 4.21 -1.01 11.19
N LEU A 89 2.92 -1.17 11.55
CA LEU A 89 2.48 -2.28 12.38
C LEU A 89 2.85 -3.62 11.76
N VAL A 90 2.69 -3.76 10.44
CA VAL A 90 3.06 -4.98 9.71
C VAL A 90 4.58 -5.15 9.64
N GLU A 91 5.33 -4.08 9.39
CA GLU A 91 6.80 -4.09 9.36
C GLU A 91 7.43 -4.46 10.71
N LEU A 92 6.81 -4.03 11.81
CA LEU A 92 7.25 -4.32 13.18
C LEU A 92 6.86 -5.73 13.65
N LEU A 93 5.97 -6.44 12.94
CA LEU A 93 5.68 -7.83 13.30
C LEU A 93 6.97 -8.66 13.20
N PRO A 94 7.17 -9.63 14.12
CA PRO A 94 8.26 -10.57 14.01
C PRO A 94 8.25 -11.20 12.62
N ARG A 95 9.33 -10.96 11.87
CA ARG A 95 9.59 -11.60 10.59
C ARG A 95 9.60 -13.11 10.80
N LEU A 96 8.72 -13.84 10.10
CA LEU A 96 8.59 -15.31 10.19
C LEU A 96 9.63 -16.03 9.32
N ASP A 97 10.53 -15.28 8.70
CA ASP A 97 11.71 -15.70 7.98
C ASP A 97 12.89 -15.89 8.95
N ALA A 98 12.86 -17.02 9.66
CA ALA A 98 14.02 -17.66 10.28
C ALA A 98 14.70 -18.63 9.31
#